data_AF-A0A7S4JGM7-F1
#
_entry.id   AF-A0A7S4JGM7-F1
#
_cell.length_a   1.000
_cell.length_b   1.000
_cell.length_c   1.000
_cell.angle_alpha   90.00
_cell.angle_beta   90.00
_cell.angle_gamma   90.00
#
_symmetry.space_group_name_H-M   'P 1'
#
loop_
_entity.id
_entity.type
_entity.pdbx_description
1 polymer ?
#
loop_
_entity_poly.entity_id
_entity_poly.type
_entity_poly.pdbx_seq_one_letter_code
_entity_poly.pdbx_strand_id
1 'polypeptide(L)'
;LHPSPLLPFFPPPPPTALPCRSFLSDIYVNYDCSLHNRNLFDNLTKSLCKQAFPSSGLLLSSHLIAFRAIVSGLQGISSRISRRLLQQSPDRHVSAAAGILSQKLSKQKQIKRRYLMATEHFNRDVKKGLAMLTKSGLLRSKDEGGAKDLAIFFKAGPALGLDKRIIGDYIGEREEFNQEVLREFTKLFQFHGDTVEQALRVYLESFLLPGESQKIDRITEAFAQNYFEQQKTGSEEGGRD
;
A
#
# COMPACT_ATOMS: atom_id res chain seq x y z
N LEU A 1 10.62 26.32 23.73
CA LEU A 1 11.14 25.67 22.50
C LEU A 1 11.46 24.22 22.85
N HIS A 2 10.44 23.37 22.84
CA HIS A 2 10.57 21.93 23.11
C HIS A 2 10.74 21.18 21.77
N PRO A 3 11.58 20.14 21.69
CA PRO A 3 11.91 19.48 20.43
C PRO A 3 10.74 18.63 19.93
N SER A 4 10.55 18.66 18.61
CA SER A 4 9.55 17.89 17.86
C SER A 4 9.67 16.39 18.14
N PRO A 5 8.56 15.65 18.29
CA PRO A 5 8.61 14.20 18.31
C PRO A 5 8.84 13.70 16.88
N LEU A 6 9.93 12.95 16.71
CA LEU A 6 10.26 12.23 15.48
C LEU A 6 9.07 11.34 15.07
N LEU A 7 8.72 11.37 13.79
CA LEU A 7 7.75 10.46 13.16
C LEU A 7 8.05 9.01 13.59
N PRO A 8 7.02 8.15 13.79
CA PRO A 8 7.24 6.76 14.12
C PRO A 8 8.01 6.10 12.97
N PHE A 9 9.25 5.74 13.25
CA PHE A 9 10.09 4.93 12.39
C PHE A 9 9.39 3.57 12.28
N PHE A 10 8.73 3.28 11.16
CA PHE A 10 8.20 1.95 10.91
C PHE A 10 9.37 0.96 10.97
N PRO A 11 9.42 0.05 11.95
CA PRO A 11 10.48 -0.95 11.98
C PRO A 11 10.34 -1.82 10.72
N PRO A 12 11.46 -2.25 10.10
CA PRO A 12 11.38 -3.22 9.02
C PRO A 12 10.64 -4.47 9.54
N PRO A 13 9.77 -5.09 8.72
CA PRO A 13 9.05 -6.29 9.13
C PRO A 13 10.04 -7.37 9.60
N PRO A 14 9.68 -8.19 10.60
CA PRO A 14 10.58 -9.19 11.14
C PRO A 14 11.09 -10.11 10.03
N PRO A 15 12.36 -10.56 10.10
CA PRO A 15 12.96 -11.40 9.10
C PRO A 15 12.25 -12.76 9.10
N THR A 16 11.23 -12.90 8.24
CA THR A 16 10.72 -14.22 7.89
C THR A 16 11.86 -14.94 7.18
N ALA A 17 12.32 -16.03 7.80
CA ALA A 17 13.44 -16.82 7.32
C ALA A 17 13.12 -17.41 5.94
N LEU A 18 13.54 -16.72 4.87
CA LEU A 18 13.54 -17.22 3.51
C LEU A 18 14.98 -17.29 2.98
N PRO A 19 15.34 -18.29 2.15
CA PRO A 19 16.71 -18.54 1.69
C PRO A 19 17.26 -17.49 0.68
N CYS A 20 16.64 -16.32 0.55
CA CYS A 20 16.83 -15.39 -0.57
C CYS A 20 17.39 -14.02 -0.17
N ARG A 21 18.46 -13.96 0.65
CA ARG A 21 19.05 -12.69 1.10
C ARG A 21 19.74 -11.89 -0.03
N SER A 22 19.06 -11.00 -0.75
CA SER A 22 19.66 -9.73 -1.22
C SER A 22 18.71 -8.58 -1.06
N PHE A 23 19.29 -7.43 -0.80
CA PHE A 23 18.64 -6.14 -0.75
C PHE A 23 17.60 -5.92 -1.86
N LEU A 24 17.94 -6.18 -3.13
CA LEU A 24 17.00 -5.97 -4.25
C LEU A 24 15.82 -6.95 -4.25
N SER A 25 16.03 -8.22 -3.91
CA SER A 25 14.92 -9.18 -3.81
C SER A 25 14.03 -8.87 -2.61
N ASP A 26 14.62 -8.43 -1.49
CA ASP A 26 13.88 -8.10 -0.27
C ASP A 26 13.05 -6.84 -0.48
N ILE A 27 13.58 -5.82 -1.18
CA ILE A 27 12.79 -4.64 -1.57
C ILE A 27 11.63 -5.06 -2.48
N TYR A 28 11.87 -5.89 -3.48
CA TYR A 28 10.83 -6.31 -4.41
C TYR A 28 9.70 -7.06 -3.69
N VAL A 29 10.05 -8.05 -2.85
CA VAL A 29 9.07 -8.86 -2.13
C VAL A 29 8.30 -8.04 -1.09
N ASN A 30 8.99 -7.23 -0.28
CA ASN A 30 8.36 -6.55 0.85
C ASN A 30 7.63 -5.26 0.45
N TYR A 31 8.01 -4.62 -0.66
CA TYR A 31 7.44 -3.35 -1.08
C TYR A 31 6.66 -3.47 -2.39
N ASP A 32 7.29 -3.98 -3.46
CA ASP A 32 6.68 -4.01 -4.79
C ASP A 32 5.52 -5.00 -4.92
N CYS A 33 5.58 -6.13 -4.22
CA CYS A 33 4.48 -7.10 -4.19
C CYS A 33 3.39 -6.75 -3.18
N SER A 34 3.66 -5.91 -2.17
CA SER A 34 2.66 -5.49 -1.17
C SER A 34 1.72 -4.41 -1.71
N LEU A 35 0.42 -4.53 -1.45
CA LEU A 35 -0.58 -3.52 -1.86
C LEU A 35 -0.41 -2.19 -1.11
N HIS A 36 0.03 -2.24 0.14
CA HIS A 36 0.11 -1.08 1.05
C HIS A 36 1.43 -0.30 0.94
N ASN A 37 2.35 -0.77 0.09
CA ASN A 37 3.66 -0.16 -0.08
C ASN A 37 3.84 0.36 -1.51
N ARG A 38 4.63 1.41 -1.68
CA ARG A 38 5.02 1.88 -3.03
C ARG A 38 5.92 0.85 -3.71
N ASN A 39 5.97 0.88 -5.04
CA ASN A 39 6.90 0.06 -5.81
C ASN A 39 8.33 0.62 -5.71
N LEU A 40 8.97 0.45 -4.54
CA LEU A 40 10.31 0.97 -4.26
C LEU A 40 11.37 0.41 -5.21
N PHE A 41 11.32 -0.89 -5.55
CA PHE A 41 12.26 -1.50 -6.49
C PHE A 41 12.09 -0.88 -7.89
N ASP A 42 10.86 -0.84 -8.41
CA ASP A 42 10.59 -0.24 -9.72
C ASP A 42 10.97 1.25 -9.74
N ASN A 43 10.65 2.01 -8.69
CA ASN A 43 10.93 3.44 -8.60
C ASN A 43 12.44 3.71 -8.50
N LEU A 44 13.15 2.97 -7.65
CA LEU A 44 14.60 3.08 -7.53
C LEU A 44 15.28 2.77 -8.87
N THR A 45 14.89 1.66 -9.51
CA THR A 45 15.44 1.26 -10.80
C THR A 45 15.19 2.32 -11.87
N LYS A 46 13.97 2.86 -11.95
CA LYS A 46 13.64 3.94 -12.90
C LYS A 46 14.45 5.21 -12.62
N SER A 47 14.60 5.61 -11.36
CA SER A 47 15.37 6.79 -10.98
C SER A 47 16.86 6.60 -11.29
N LEU A 48 17.43 5.44 -10.98
CA LEU A 48 18.82 5.13 -11.33
C LEU A 48 19.01 5.11 -12.84
N CYS A 49 18.09 4.51 -13.61
CA CYS A 49 18.16 4.53 -15.08
C CYS A 49 18.16 5.96 -15.60
N LYS A 50 17.19 6.79 -15.20
CA LYS A 50 17.15 8.21 -15.59
C LYS A 50 18.43 8.95 -15.21
N GLN A 51 18.93 8.73 -14.00
CA GLN A 51 20.18 9.34 -13.52
C GLN A 51 21.41 8.79 -14.24
N ALA A 52 21.40 7.59 -14.82
CA ALA A 52 22.53 7.06 -15.56
C ALA A 52 22.68 7.73 -16.95
N PHE A 53 21.62 8.34 -17.48
CA PHE A 53 21.62 9.02 -18.79
C PHE A 53 21.79 10.55 -18.63
N PRO A 54 22.96 11.13 -18.95
CA PRO A 54 23.19 12.57 -18.85
C PRO A 54 22.36 13.34 -19.89
N SER A 55 21.41 14.17 -19.46
CA SER A 55 20.58 14.99 -20.36
C SER A 55 21.25 16.29 -20.81
N SER A 56 22.25 16.77 -20.05
CA SER A 56 22.95 18.05 -20.28
C SER A 56 24.29 17.91 -21.01
N GLY A 57 24.64 16.70 -21.47
CA GLY A 57 25.91 16.42 -22.15
C GLY A 57 27.14 16.38 -21.24
N LEU A 58 27.06 16.90 -20.01
CA LEU A 58 28.13 16.82 -19.01
C LEU A 58 28.02 15.53 -18.20
N LEU A 59 29.11 14.77 -18.14
CA LEU A 59 29.17 13.52 -17.41
C LEU A 59 29.66 13.74 -15.97
N LEU A 60 28.71 13.92 -15.05
CA LEU A 60 28.98 13.96 -13.61
C LEU A 60 29.23 12.57 -13.01
N SER A 61 29.96 12.55 -11.89
CA SER A 61 30.23 11.35 -11.07
C SER A 61 28.94 10.61 -10.66
N SER A 62 27.84 11.33 -10.46
CA SER A 62 26.53 10.76 -10.14
C SER A 62 26.00 9.83 -11.24
N HIS A 63 26.25 10.12 -12.53
CA HIS A 63 25.81 9.26 -13.63
C HIS A 63 26.56 7.93 -13.60
N LEU A 64 27.87 7.99 -13.34
CA LEU A 64 28.71 6.79 -13.22
C LEU A 64 28.30 5.94 -12.00
N ILE A 65 28.02 6.57 -10.86
CA ILE A 65 27.54 5.87 -9.66
C ILE A 65 26.19 5.19 -9.93
N ALA A 66 25.25 5.90 -10.56
CA ALA A 66 23.95 5.34 -10.92
C ALA A 66 24.09 4.16 -11.88
N PHE A 67 24.93 4.27 -12.91
CA PHE A 67 25.21 3.19 -13.84
C PHE A 67 25.86 1.98 -13.13
N ARG A 68 26.84 2.21 -12.26
CA ARG A 68 27.46 1.14 -11.45
C ARG A 68 26.44 0.42 -10.58
N ALA A 69 25.54 1.17 -9.93
CA ALA A 69 24.49 0.57 -9.10
C ALA A 69 23.56 -0.35 -9.91
N ILE A 70 23.18 0.05 -11.13
CA ILE A 70 22.38 -0.77 -12.06
C ILE A 70 23.14 -2.05 -12.42
N VAL A 71 24.41 -1.93 -12.83
CA VAL A 71 25.24 -3.06 -13.23
C VAL A 71 25.41 -4.05 -12.07
N SER A 72 25.73 -3.57 -10.87
CA SER A 72 25.85 -4.41 -9.68
C SER A 72 24.55 -5.12 -9.32
N GLY A 73 23.41 -4.43 -9.49
CA GLY A 73 22.09 -5.04 -9.30
C GLY A 73 21.82 -6.19 -10.29
N LEU A 74 22.09 -5.97 -11.57
CA LEU A 74 21.93 -6.97 -12.64
C LEU A 74 22.88 -8.16 -12.45
N GLN A 75 24.14 -7.90 -12.09
CA GLN A 75 25.10 -8.95 -11.75
C GLN A 75 24.61 -9.79 -10.56
N GLY A 76 24.12 -9.13 -9.51
CA GLY A 76 23.57 -9.81 -8.33
C GLY A 76 22.38 -10.71 -8.66
N ILE A 77 21.49 -10.29 -9.56
CA ILE A 77 20.37 -11.10 -10.06
C ILE A 77 20.89 -12.26 -10.93
N SER A 78 21.78 -11.98 -11.88
CA SER A 78 22.36 -12.98 -12.78
C SER A 78 23.07 -14.10 -12.01
N SER A 79 23.98 -13.74 -11.09
CA SER A 79 24.70 -14.73 -10.27
C SER A 79 23.78 -15.59 -9.39
N ARG A 80 22.56 -15.12 -9.06
CA ARG A 80 21.56 -15.94 -8.35
C ARG A 80 20.87 -16.92 -9.27
N ILE A 81 20.48 -16.46 -10.46
CA ILE A 81 19.88 -17.32 -11.47
C ILE A 81 20.86 -18.43 -11.82
N SER A 82 22.12 -18.08 -12.13
CA SER A 82 23.17 -19.06 -12.41
C SER A 82 23.37 -20.04 -11.26
N ARG A 83 23.45 -19.57 -10.01
CA ARG A 83 23.55 -20.47 -8.84
C ARG A 83 22.36 -21.41 -8.70
N ARG A 84 21.13 -20.95 -8.91
CA ARG A 84 19.93 -21.79 -8.87
C ARG A 84 19.89 -22.83 -9.99
N LEU A 85 20.33 -22.45 -11.20
CA LEU A 85 20.41 -23.37 -12.33
C LEU A 85 21.49 -24.45 -12.10
N LEU A 86 22.58 -24.10 -11.41
CA LEU A 86 23.68 -25.02 -11.09
C LEU A 86 23.42 -25.88 -9.84
N GLN A 87 22.70 -25.36 -8.83
CA GLN A 87 22.37 -26.05 -7.57
C GLN A 87 21.07 -26.86 -7.66
N GLN A 88 20.82 -27.60 -8.75
CA GLN A 88 19.72 -28.57 -8.79
C GLN A 88 19.99 -29.75 -7.83
N SER A 89 19.90 -29.51 -6.53
CA SER A 89 19.80 -30.54 -5.50
C SER A 89 18.32 -30.91 -5.33
N PRO A 90 17.95 -32.20 -5.25
CA PRO A 90 16.56 -32.66 -5.30
C PRO A 90 15.85 -32.53 -3.94
N ASP A 91 16.01 -31.41 -3.24
CA ASP A 91 15.29 -31.18 -1.98
C ASP A 91 13.86 -30.73 -2.29
N ARG A 92 13.01 -31.71 -2.63
CA ARG A 92 11.66 -31.50 -3.21
C ARG A 92 10.77 -30.61 -2.32
N HIS A 93 10.95 -30.66 -1.00
CA HIS A 93 10.19 -29.83 -0.06
C HIS A 93 10.53 -28.33 -0.16
N VAL A 94 11.81 -27.97 -0.30
CA VAL A 94 12.24 -26.57 -0.47
C VAL A 94 11.81 -26.02 -1.83
N SER A 95 11.88 -26.85 -2.88
CA SER A 95 11.43 -26.48 -4.23
C SER A 95 9.92 -26.25 -4.30
N ALA A 96 9.11 -27.07 -3.62
CA ALA A 96 7.66 -26.89 -3.56
C ALA A 96 7.27 -25.60 -2.83
N ALA A 97 7.87 -25.33 -1.66
CA ALA A 97 7.63 -24.11 -0.90
C ALA A 97 8.02 -22.84 -1.68
N ALA A 98 9.16 -22.87 -2.37
CA ALA A 98 9.59 -21.77 -3.24
C ALA A 98 8.62 -21.55 -4.42
N GLY A 99 8.07 -22.62 -5.00
CA GLY A 99 7.05 -22.55 -6.04
C GLY A 99 5.76 -21.89 -5.56
N ILE A 100 5.27 -22.29 -4.39
CA ILE A 100 4.05 -21.71 -3.77
C ILE A 100 4.26 -20.22 -3.48
N LEU A 101 5.41 -19.84 -2.91
CA LEU A 101 5.72 -18.45 -2.62
C LEU A 101 5.80 -17.61 -3.91
N SER A 102 6.48 -18.11 -4.94
CA SER A 102 6.58 -17.44 -6.24
C SER A 102 5.20 -17.21 -6.86
N GLN A 103 4.31 -18.21 -6.80
CA GLN A 103 2.95 -18.08 -7.29
C GLN A 103 2.15 -17.03 -6.49
N LYS A 104 2.29 -17.03 -5.16
CA LYS A 104 1.65 -16.03 -4.28
C LYS A 104 2.12 -14.62 -4.62
N LEU A 105 3.43 -14.39 -4.73
CA LEU A 105 4.02 -13.08 -5.05
C LEU A 105 3.62 -12.59 -6.44
N SER A 106 3.57 -13.50 -7.42
CA SER A 106 3.11 -13.19 -8.78
C SER A 106 1.65 -12.72 -8.77
N LYS A 107 0.76 -13.45 -8.09
CA LYS A 107 -0.65 -13.06 -7.91
C LYS A 107 -0.78 -11.69 -7.22
N GLN A 108 -0.02 -11.45 -6.15
CA GLN A 108 -0.01 -10.17 -5.44
C GLN A 108 0.43 -9.01 -6.34
N LYS A 109 1.55 -9.16 -7.07
CA LYS A 109 2.02 -8.14 -8.02
C LYS A 109 1.00 -7.90 -9.14
N GLN A 110 0.32 -8.94 -9.63
CA GLN A 110 -0.73 -8.81 -10.65
C GLN A 110 -1.96 -8.05 -10.12
N ILE A 111 -2.42 -8.37 -8.91
CA ILE A 111 -3.51 -7.63 -8.25
C ILE A 111 -3.13 -6.16 -8.07
N LYS A 112 -1.93 -5.88 -7.55
CA LYS A 112 -1.45 -4.50 -7.36
C LYS A 112 -1.38 -3.73 -8.69
N ARG A 113 -0.93 -4.36 -9.78
CA ARG A 113 -0.92 -3.74 -11.12
C ARG A 113 -2.33 -3.32 -11.56
N ARG A 114 -3.34 -4.16 -11.36
CA ARG A 114 -4.74 -3.81 -11.68
C ARG A 114 -5.24 -2.63 -10.85
N TYR A 115 -4.91 -2.58 -9.55
CA TYR A 115 -5.22 -1.43 -8.70
C TYR A 115 -4.52 -0.14 -9.14
N LEU A 116 -3.26 -0.21 -9.57
CA LEU A 116 -2.53 0.95 -10.09
C LEU A 116 -3.17 1.51 -11.37
N MET A 117 -3.61 0.63 -12.28
CA MET A 117 -4.34 1.06 -13.48
C MET A 117 -5.67 1.70 -13.10
N ALA A 118 -6.44 1.06 -12.20
CA ALA A 118 -7.69 1.61 -11.71
C ALA A 118 -7.53 2.99 -11.05
N THR A 119 -6.42 3.18 -10.32
CA THR A 119 -6.06 4.46 -9.67
C THR A 119 -5.87 5.58 -10.69
N GLU A 120 -5.19 5.30 -11.82
CA GLU A 120 -5.03 6.29 -12.89
C GLU A 120 -6.37 6.76 -13.46
N HIS A 121 -7.29 5.81 -13.68
CA HIS A 121 -8.64 6.14 -14.16
C HIS A 121 -9.45 6.87 -13.09
N PHE A 122 -9.40 6.40 -11.84
CA PHE A 122 -10.15 6.98 -10.72
C PHE A 122 -9.76 8.44 -10.46
N ASN A 123 -8.45 8.75 -10.50
CA ASN A 123 -7.96 10.10 -10.31
C ASN A 123 -8.38 11.06 -11.44
N ARG A 124 -8.66 10.55 -12.64
CA ARG A 124 -9.15 11.36 -13.77
C ARG A 124 -10.68 11.47 -13.79
N ASP A 125 -11.35 10.36 -13.49
CA ASP A 125 -12.80 10.19 -13.57
C ASP A 125 -13.22 9.03 -12.66
N VAL A 126 -13.90 9.37 -11.57
CA VAL A 126 -14.37 8.42 -10.56
C VAL A 126 -15.21 7.30 -11.17
N LYS A 127 -16.11 7.61 -12.11
CA LYS A 127 -17.00 6.61 -12.73
C LYS A 127 -16.20 5.61 -13.56
N LYS A 128 -15.21 6.08 -14.33
CA LYS A 128 -14.30 5.21 -15.10
C LYS A 128 -13.41 4.37 -14.19
N GLY A 129 -12.93 4.95 -13.08
CA GLY A 129 -12.16 4.23 -12.06
C GLY A 129 -12.96 3.07 -11.46
N LEU A 130 -14.19 3.33 -11.03
CA LEU A 130 -15.09 2.30 -10.49
C LEU A 130 -15.40 1.22 -11.52
N ALA A 131 -15.71 1.60 -12.76
CA ALA A 131 -15.93 0.64 -13.84
C ALA A 131 -14.69 -0.23 -14.10
N MET A 132 -13.48 0.34 -14.03
CA MET A 132 -12.24 -0.41 -14.16
C MET A 132 -12.02 -1.38 -13.00
N LEU A 133 -12.31 -0.98 -11.76
CA LEU A 133 -12.21 -1.86 -10.59
C LEU A 133 -13.16 -3.07 -10.74
N THR A 134 -14.41 -2.84 -11.14
CA THR A 134 -15.40 -3.90 -11.36
C THR A 134 -15.00 -4.82 -12.50
N LYS A 135 -14.63 -4.26 -13.68
CA LYS A 135 -14.16 -5.05 -14.83
C LYS A 135 -12.91 -5.88 -14.50
N SER A 136 -12.07 -5.38 -13.61
CA SER A 136 -10.85 -6.06 -13.15
C SER A 136 -11.12 -7.11 -12.07
N GLY A 137 -12.37 -7.29 -11.61
CA GLY A 137 -12.72 -8.21 -10.52
C GLY A 137 -12.16 -7.80 -9.16
N LEU A 138 -11.93 -6.51 -8.94
CA LEU A 138 -11.40 -5.93 -7.69
C LEU A 138 -12.48 -5.26 -6.84
N LEU A 139 -13.66 -5.01 -7.41
CA LEU A 139 -14.81 -4.37 -6.77
C LEU A 139 -16.06 -5.16 -7.14
N ARG A 140 -16.70 -5.76 -6.15
CA ARG A 140 -18.01 -6.42 -6.29
C ARG A 140 -19.13 -5.39 -6.52
N SER A 141 -20.33 -5.87 -6.86
CA SER A 141 -21.51 -5.02 -6.97
C SER A 141 -21.83 -4.35 -5.63
N LYS A 142 -22.67 -3.30 -5.67
CA LYS A 142 -23.05 -2.56 -4.46
C LYS A 142 -23.68 -3.48 -3.41
N ASP A 143 -24.56 -4.37 -3.85
CA ASP A 143 -25.31 -5.27 -2.99
C ASP A 143 -24.49 -6.49 -2.49
N GLU A 144 -23.29 -6.72 -3.03
CA GLU A 144 -22.44 -7.89 -2.73
C GLU A 144 -21.16 -7.52 -1.97
N GLY A 145 -21.19 -6.43 -1.19
CA GLY A 145 -20.06 -5.98 -0.39
C GLY A 145 -19.05 -5.12 -1.16
N GLY A 146 -19.47 -4.51 -2.27
CA GLY A 146 -18.65 -3.56 -3.03
C GLY A 146 -18.19 -2.35 -2.18
N ALA A 147 -18.97 -1.95 -1.17
CA ALA A 147 -18.57 -0.86 -0.27
C ALA A 147 -17.26 -1.19 0.49
N LYS A 148 -17.15 -2.42 1.00
CA LYS A 148 -15.96 -2.91 1.70
C LYS A 148 -14.74 -3.01 0.76
N ASP A 149 -14.95 -3.50 -0.46
CA ASP A 149 -13.87 -3.59 -1.45
C ASP A 149 -13.33 -2.20 -1.82
N LEU A 150 -14.23 -1.21 -1.98
CA LEU A 150 -13.86 0.17 -2.26
C LEU A 150 -13.16 0.85 -1.07
N ALA A 151 -13.61 0.57 0.14
CA ALA A 151 -12.93 1.00 1.37
C ALA A 151 -11.48 0.47 1.44
N ILE A 152 -11.25 -0.80 1.12
CA ILE A 152 -9.90 -1.39 1.06
C ILE A 152 -9.05 -0.68 -0.01
N PHE A 153 -9.64 -0.37 -1.16
CA PHE A 153 -8.96 0.39 -2.22
C PHE A 153 -8.53 1.78 -1.75
N PHE A 154 -9.41 2.52 -1.06
CA PHE A 154 -9.08 3.82 -0.49
C PHE A 154 -8.01 3.74 0.59
N LYS A 155 -8.04 2.70 1.44
CA LYS A 155 -7.02 2.49 2.48
C LYS A 155 -5.63 2.23 1.89
N ALA A 156 -5.57 1.58 0.73
CA ALA A 156 -4.33 1.39 -0.03
C ALA A 156 -3.89 2.65 -0.81
N GLY A 157 -4.69 3.70 -0.83
CA GLY A 157 -4.50 4.90 -1.66
C GLY A 157 -3.12 5.56 -1.58
N PRO A 158 -2.50 5.78 -0.40
CA PRO A 158 -1.18 6.39 -0.30
C PRO A 158 -0.07 5.63 -1.07
N ALA A 159 -0.20 4.31 -1.18
CA ALA A 159 0.73 3.44 -1.88
C ALA A 159 0.46 3.36 -3.38
N LEU A 160 -0.82 3.46 -3.76
CA LEU A 160 -1.27 3.40 -5.15
C LEU A 160 -1.19 4.75 -5.86
N GLY A 161 -1.11 5.85 -5.11
CA GLY A 161 -1.12 7.21 -5.65
C GLY A 161 -2.54 7.72 -5.93
N LEU A 162 -3.54 7.27 -5.15
CA LEU A 162 -4.87 7.86 -5.21
C LEU A 162 -4.84 9.31 -4.71
N ASP A 163 -5.60 10.17 -5.36
CA ASP A 163 -5.76 11.55 -4.93
C ASP A 163 -6.60 11.59 -3.65
N LYS A 164 -5.98 12.07 -2.57
CA LYS A 164 -6.60 12.21 -1.25
C LYS A 164 -7.83 13.12 -1.26
N ARG A 165 -7.88 14.12 -2.15
CA ARG A 165 -9.01 15.03 -2.30
C ARG A 165 -10.22 14.29 -2.85
N ILE A 166 -10.01 13.47 -3.88
CA ILE A 166 -11.08 12.67 -4.50
C ILE A 166 -11.60 11.63 -3.51
N ILE A 167 -10.73 10.99 -2.71
CA ILE A 167 -11.17 10.07 -1.65
C ILE A 167 -12.08 10.80 -0.66
N GLY A 168 -11.62 11.94 -0.11
CA GLY A 168 -12.36 12.70 0.89
C GLY A 168 -13.71 13.20 0.36
N ASP A 169 -13.73 13.72 -0.86
CA ASP A 169 -14.94 14.18 -1.53
C ASP A 169 -15.96 13.05 -1.71
N TYR A 170 -15.48 11.88 -2.16
CA TYR A 170 -16.32 10.69 -2.40
C TYR A 170 -16.92 10.11 -1.12
N ILE A 171 -16.13 9.94 -0.04
CA ILE A 171 -16.65 9.38 1.22
C ILE A 171 -17.56 10.37 1.97
N GLY A 172 -17.44 11.67 1.70
CA GLY A 172 -18.30 12.70 2.27
C GLY A 172 -19.67 12.82 1.61
N GLU A 173 -19.89 12.20 0.44
CA GLU A 173 -21.16 12.26 -0.29
C GLU A 173 -22.32 11.63 0.47
N ARG A 174 -23.52 12.21 0.35
CA ARG A 174 -24.71 11.80 1.10
C ARG A 174 -25.38 10.51 0.60
N GLU A 175 -25.00 10.06 -0.59
CA GLU A 175 -25.60 8.87 -1.22
C GLU A 175 -25.37 7.62 -0.35
N GLU A 176 -26.37 6.75 -0.27
CA GLU A 176 -26.36 5.59 0.64
C GLU A 176 -25.11 4.71 0.48
N PHE A 177 -24.73 4.42 -0.76
CA PHE A 177 -23.52 3.65 -1.05
C PHE A 177 -22.24 4.36 -0.58
N ASN A 178 -22.16 5.68 -0.70
CA ASN A 178 -21.01 6.46 -0.24
C ASN A 178 -20.91 6.45 1.28
N GLN A 179 -22.06 6.53 1.97
CA GLN A 179 -22.14 6.40 3.43
C GLN A 179 -21.77 5.00 3.91
N GLU A 180 -22.13 3.95 3.17
CA GLU A 180 -21.67 2.59 3.44
C GLU A 180 -20.15 2.46 3.26
N VAL A 181 -19.59 3.02 2.19
CA VAL A 181 -18.14 3.06 1.95
C VAL A 181 -17.42 3.80 3.07
N LEU A 182 -17.95 4.94 3.54
CA LEU A 182 -17.38 5.69 4.67
C LEU A 182 -17.33 4.85 5.94
N ARG A 183 -18.43 4.14 6.27
CA ARG A 183 -18.48 3.26 7.44
C ARG A 183 -17.47 2.12 7.32
N GLU A 184 -17.44 1.40 6.19
CA GLU A 184 -16.49 0.31 5.97
C GLU A 184 -15.04 0.82 5.96
N PHE A 185 -14.78 1.99 5.39
CA PHE A 185 -13.47 2.62 5.39
C PHE A 185 -13.00 2.95 6.80
N THR A 186 -13.87 3.52 7.63
CA THR A 186 -13.56 3.89 9.02
C THR A 186 -13.24 2.68 9.88
N LYS A 187 -13.95 1.56 9.67
CA LYS A 187 -13.66 0.28 10.34
C LYS A 187 -12.29 -0.30 10.03
N LEU A 188 -11.62 0.11 8.94
CA LEU A 188 -10.26 -0.34 8.61
C LEU A 188 -9.17 0.34 9.45
N PHE A 189 -9.54 1.27 10.34
CA PHE A 189 -8.63 1.92 11.26
C PHE A 189 -8.74 1.30 12.64
N GLN A 190 -7.58 0.98 13.23
CA GLN A 190 -7.47 0.52 14.60
C GLN A 190 -7.14 1.74 15.47
N PHE A 191 -7.97 1.98 16.47
CA PHE A 191 -7.87 3.12 17.39
C PHE A 191 -7.74 2.68 18.85
N HIS A 192 -7.77 1.37 19.11
CA HIS A 192 -7.72 0.83 20.46
C HIS A 192 -6.43 1.27 21.17
N GLY A 193 -6.57 1.91 22.34
CA GLY A 193 -5.45 2.42 23.13
C GLY A 193 -4.87 3.75 22.66
N ASP A 194 -5.28 4.27 21.49
CA ASP A 194 -4.90 5.60 21.02
C ASP A 194 -5.75 6.68 21.67
N THR A 195 -5.18 7.88 21.89
CA THR A 195 -5.99 9.06 22.22
C THR A 195 -6.80 9.51 21.01
N VAL A 196 -7.88 10.28 21.24
CA VAL A 196 -8.70 10.84 20.17
C VAL A 196 -7.87 11.62 19.15
N GLU A 197 -6.87 12.40 19.61
CA GLU A 197 -5.98 13.17 18.72
C GLU A 197 -5.13 12.26 17.83
N GLN A 198 -4.56 11.19 18.39
CA GLN A 198 -3.72 10.23 17.65
C GLN A 198 -4.55 9.48 16.60
N ALA A 199 -5.70 8.95 17.01
CA ALA A 199 -6.63 8.26 16.14
C ALA A 199 -7.10 9.17 14.99
N LEU A 200 -7.45 10.42 15.29
CA LEU A 200 -7.89 11.39 14.30
C LEU A 200 -6.76 11.74 13.32
N ARG A 201 -5.53 11.90 13.80
CA ARG A 201 -4.37 12.16 12.92
C ARG A 201 -4.18 11.02 11.92
N VAL A 202 -4.15 9.77 12.39
CA VAL A 202 -3.98 8.59 11.53
C VAL A 202 -5.14 8.47 10.53
N TYR A 203 -6.37 8.78 10.97
CA TYR A 203 -7.55 8.77 10.11
C TYR A 203 -7.44 9.79 8.98
N LEU A 204 -7.13 11.05 9.33
CA LEU A 204 -7.03 12.16 8.39
C LEU A 204 -5.76 12.15 7.53
N GLU A 205 -4.75 11.33 7.85
CA GLU A 205 -3.60 11.13 6.97
C GLU A 205 -3.95 10.37 5.68
N SER A 206 -5.08 9.65 5.66
CA SER A 206 -5.45 8.78 4.54
C SER A 206 -6.23 9.49 3.41
N PHE A 207 -6.87 10.63 3.69
CA PHE A 207 -7.63 11.44 2.73
C PHE A 207 -7.49 12.94 3.07
N LEU A 208 -8.13 13.83 2.31
CA LEU A 208 -8.19 15.26 2.64
C LEU A 208 -9.63 15.62 2.97
N LEU A 209 -9.88 16.24 4.13
CA LEU A 209 -11.23 16.63 4.53
C LEU A 209 -11.87 17.58 3.51
N PRO A 210 -13.12 17.34 3.09
CA PRO A 210 -13.87 18.28 2.28
C PRO A 210 -14.08 19.63 2.99
N GLY A 211 -14.43 20.67 2.23
CA GLY A 211 -14.68 22.01 2.79
C GLY A 211 -16.13 22.22 3.24
N GLU A 212 -17.05 21.41 2.75
CA GLU A 212 -18.48 21.52 3.04
C GLU A 212 -18.79 20.98 4.44
N SER A 213 -19.39 21.82 5.28
CA SER A 213 -19.70 21.48 6.68
C SER A 213 -20.48 20.16 6.82
N GLN A 214 -21.45 19.91 5.93
CA GLN A 214 -22.24 18.68 5.93
C GLN A 214 -21.42 17.42 5.64
N LYS A 215 -20.36 17.52 4.82
CA LYS A 215 -19.47 16.38 4.53
C LYS A 215 -18.54 16.12 5.72
N ILE A 216 -18.01 17.19 6.31
CA ILE A 216 -17.16 17.12 7.51
C ILE A 216 -17.94 16.47 8.66
N ASP A 217 -19.19 16.86 8.88
CA ASP A 217 -20.06 16.35 9.94
C ASP A 217 -20.21 14.83 9.86
N ARG A 218 -20.59 14.30 8.67
CA ARG A 218 -20.72 12.85 8.42
C ARG A 218 -19.42 12.08 8.65
N ILE A 219 -18.29 12.61 8.16
CA ILE A 219 -16.98 11.97 8.34
C ILE A 219 -16.58 11.94 9.83
N THR A 220 -16.83 13.04 10.54
CA THR A 220 -16.50 13.17 11.96
C THR A 220 -17.38 12.28 12.82
N GLU A 221 -18.67 12.17 12.50
CA GLU A 221 -19.61 11.28 13.17
C GLU A 221 -19.22 9.81 13.00
N ALA A 222 -18.89 9.39 11.77
CA ALA A 222 -18.40 8.05 11.48
C ALA A 222 -17.12 7.72 12.27
N PHE A 223 -16.18 8.67 12.33
CA PHE A 223 -14.97 8.54 13.15
C PHE A 223 -15.31 8.39 14.64
N ALA A 224 -16.15 9.27 15.18
CA ALA A 224 -16.50 9.28 16.61
C ALA A 224 -17.19 7.97 17.03
N GLN A 225 -18.13 7.48 16.21
CA GLN A 225 -18.82 6.22 16.46
C GLN A 225 -17.84 5.05 16.51
N ASN A 226 -16.99 4.91 15.48
CA ASN A 226 -16.04 3.80 15.40
C ASN A 226 -14.94 3.88 16.48
N TYR A 227 -14.46 5.08 16.83
CA TYR A 227 -13.53 5.27 17.94
C TYR A 227 -14.15 4.81 19.26
N PHE A 228 -15.36 5.27 19.57
CA PHE A 228 -16.04 4.93 20.82
C PHE A 228 -16.36 3.43 20.94
N GLU A 229 -16.80 2.80 19.84
CA GLU A 229 -17.04 1.35 19.80
C GLU A 229 -15.75 0.58 20.15
N GLN A 230 -14.60 0.94 19.59
CA GLN A 230 -13.33 0.25 19.85
C GLN A 230 -12.77 0.46 21.27
N GLN A 231 -13.08 1.58 21.93
CA GLN A 231 -12.69 1.77 23.34
C GLN A 231 -13.52 0.92 24.31
N LYS A 232 -14.81 0.68 23.99
CA LYS A 232 -15.67 -0.18 24.80
C LYS A 232 -15.22 -1.62 24.77
N THR A 233 -14.95 -2.17 23.59
CA THR A 233 -14.60 -3.59 23.43
C THR A 233 -13.30 -3.94 24.17
N GLY A 234 -12.35 -3.01 24.24
CA GLY A 234 -11.10 -3.24 24.97
C GLY A 234 -11.20 -3.16 26.50
N SER A 235 -12.31 -2.63 27.04
CA SER A 235 -12.53 -2.58 28.49
C SER A 235 -13.14 -3.87 29.04
N GLU A 236 -13.79 -4.68 28.20
CA GLU A 236 -14.46 -5.93 28.61
C GLU A 236 -13.54 -7.17 28.59
N GLU A 237 -12.42 -7.11 27.86
CA GLU A 237 -11.42 -8.19 27.85
C GLU A 237 -10.44 -8.11 29.04
N GLY A 238 -10.33 -6.95 29.71
CA GLY A 238 -9.48 -6.76 30.91
C GLY A 238 -10.16 -7.04 32.26
N GLY A 239 -11.43 -7.49 32.26
CA GLY A 239 -12.24 -7.74 33.46
C GLY A 239 -12.54 -9.22 33.75
N ARG A 240 -11.84 -10.14 33.08
CA ARG A 240 -11.93 -11.59 33.34
C ARG A 240 -10.55 -12.13 33.68
N ASP A 241 -10.07 -11.82 34.88
CA ASP A 241 -9.07 -12.59 35.62
C ASP A 241 -9.41 -12.55 37.12
#